data_AF-F8PKI4-F1
#
_entry.id   AF-F8PKI4-F1
#
_cell.length_a   1.000
_cell.length_b   1.000
_cell.length_c   1.000
_cell.angle_alpha   90.00
_cell.angle_beta   90.00
_cell.angle_gamma   90.00
#
_symmetry.space_group_name_H-M   'P 1'
#
loop_
_entity.id
_entity.type
_entity.pdbx_description
1 polymer ?
#
loop_
_entity_poly.entity_id
_entity_poly.type
_entity_poly.pdbx_seq_one_letter_code
_entity_poly.pdbx_strand_id
1 'polypeptide(L)'
;IKKHLEPLALAANITQATYCRLDQVLITFGILFSKFSSILNTPNDPTDCVPLMRATLKSIEKRCEKSDQDIFIAPVILNPLYKASPFSSSVKFMTATGVWELCSRLWMRFYKEEAPIQLYRELVSYLSNQDRYGKLPDHIRRETALAASENKSVNPMSIYIAMTNLVNPLPTPLERLARHQLTVSANSASCERLFSAFGLILTRLRSRMSIKSMTDLAEL
;
A
#
# COMPACT_ATOMS: atom_id res chain seq x y z
N ILE A 1 -22.69 18.57 0.41
CA ILE A 1 -21.53 18.57 -0.55
C ILE A 1 -20.23 18.15 0.14
N LYS A 2 -19.73 18.86 1.17
CA LYS A 2 -18.45 18.55 1.85
C LYS A 2 -18.35 17.10 2.37
N LYS A 3 -19.37 16.61 3.09
CA LYS A 3 -19.45 15.24 3.66
C LYS A 3 -19.24 14.10 2.65
N HIS A 4 -19.63 14.28 1.38
CA HIS A 4 -19.52 13.25 0.34
C HIS A 4 -18.28 13.39 -0.53
N LEU A 5 -17.82 14.62 -0.77
CA LEU A 5 -16.64 14.89 -1.62
C LEU A 5 -15.33 14.86 -0.85
N GLU A 6 -15.32 15.21 0.44
CA GLU A 6 -14.11 15.24 1.26
C GLU A 6 -13.40 13.87 1.35
N PRO A 7 -14.11 12.73 1.57
CA PRO A 7 -13.45 11.43 1.55
C PRO A 7 -12.81 11.11 0.19
N LEU A 8 -13.48 11.49 -0.91
CA LEU A 8 -12.96 11.29 -2.27
C LEU A 8 -11.75 12.19 -2.56
N ALA A 9 -11.77 13.43 -2.09
CA ALA A 9 -10.65 14.36 -2.21
C ALA A 9 -9.43 13.87 -1.41
N LEU A 10 -9.64 13.38 -0.18
CA LEU A 10 -8.58 12.78 0.61
C LEU A 10 -7.99 11.54 -0.07
N ALA A 11 -8.84 10.66 -0.59
CA ALA A 11 -8.40 9.48 -1.32
C ALA A 11 -7.61 9.84 -2.59
N ALA A 12 -8.04 10.85 -3.34
CA ALA A 12 -7.32 11.36 -4.50
C ALA A 12 -5.94 11.89 -4.08
N ASN A 13 -5.87 12.71 -3.02
CA ASN A 13 -4.60 13.24 -2.52
C ASN A 13 -3.63 12.14 -2.09
N ILE A 14 -4.10 11.10 -1.39
CA ILE A 14 -3.28 9.96 -0.98
C ILE A 14 -2.79 9.19 -2.21
N THR A 15 -3.71 8.87 -3.13
CA THR A 15 -3.41 8.05 -4.31
C THR A 15 -2.60 8.78 -5.39
N GLN A 16 -2.52 10.12 -5.33
CA GLN A 16 -1.67 10.95 -6.19
C GLN A 16 -0.39 11.45 -5.50
N ALA A 17 -0.16 11.05 -4.24
CA ALA A 17 1.07 11.37 -3.54
C ALA A 17 2.30 10.76 -4.25
N THR A 18 3.47 11.39 -4.12
CA THR A 18 4.72 10.97 -4.82
C THR A 18 5.09 9.51 -4.50
N TYR A 19 4.81 9.10 -3.27
CA TYR A 19 5.08 7.77 -2.77
C TYR A 19 3.77 7.16 -2.27
N CYS A 20 2.89 6.82 -3.21
CA CYS A 20 1.70 6.04 -2.91
C CYS A 20 2.03 4.55 -3.10
N ARG A 21 2.01 3.78 -2.02
CA ARG A 21 2.27 2.33 -2.07
C ARG A 21 1.00 1.53 -2.30
N LEU A 22 1.17 0.28 -2.73
CA LEU A 22 0.06 -0.66 -2.98
C LEU A 22 -0.83 -0.88 -1.74
N ASP A 23 -0.24 -0.98 -0.54
CA ASP A 23 -1.00 -1.13 0.72
C ASP A 23 -1.89 0.09 1.00
N GLN A 24 -1.37 1.29 0.76
CA GLN A 24 -2.11 2.54 0.97
C GLN A 24 -3.31 2.66 0.04
N VAL A 25 -3.20 2.19 -1.21
CA VAL A 25 -4.32 2.17 -2.16
C VAL A 25 -5.46 1.29 -1.62
N LEU A 26 -5.16 0.06 -1.21
CA LEU A 26 -6.19 -0.86 -0.72
C LEU A 26 -6.82 -0.37 0.58
N ILE A 27 -6.02 0.14 1.51
CA ILE A 27 -6.53 0.73 2.76
C ILE A 27 -7.42 1.94 2.47
N THR A 28 -7.04 2.80 1.53
CA THR A 28 -7.86 3.95 1.11
C THR A 28 -9.20 3.49 0.53
N PHE A 29 -9.21 2.46 -0.32
CA PHE A 29 -10.44 1.87 -0.84
C PHE A 29 -11.30 1.26 0.26
N GLY A 30 -10.70 0.54 1.21
CA GLY A 30 -11.40 0.00 2.38
C GLY A 30 -12.06 1.09 3.24
N ILE A 31 -11.36 2.20 3.48
CA ILE A 31 -11.89 3.36 4.22
C ILE A 31 -13.07 3.99 3.48
N LEU A 32 -12.94 4.22 2.17
CA LEU A 32 -14.03 4.77 1.36
C LEU A 32 -15.25 3.83 1.36
N PHE A 33 -15.02 2.54 1.16
CA PHE A 33 -16.09 1.54 1.14
C PHE A 33 -16.82 1.48 2.48
N SER A 34 -16.08 1.44 3.60
CA SER A 34 -16.64 1.48 4.94
C SER A 34 -17.45 2.75 5.19
N LYS A 35 -16.91 3.92 4.82
CA LYS A 35 -17.59 5.21 5.00
C LYS A 35 -18.90 5.28 4.21
N PHE A 36 -18.90 4.92 2.93
CA PHE A 36 -20.09 4.99 2.10
C PHE A 36 -21.12 3.91 2.44
N SER A 37 -20.67 2.72 2.86
CA SER A 37 -21.55 1.67 3.38
C SER A 37 -22.24 2.11 4.67
N SER A 38 -21.52 2.77 5.57
CA SER A 38 -22.10 3.32 6.80
C SER A 38 -23.18 4.36 6.52
N ILE A 39 -22.94 5.29 5.58
CA ILE A 39 -23.95 6.29 5.17
C ILE A 39 -25.17 5.61 4.54
N LEU A 40 -24.96 4.59 3.70
CA LEU A 40 -26.04 3.86 3.04
C LEU A 40 -26.92 3.09 4.03
N ASN A 41 -26.31 2.43 5.02
CA ASN A 41 -27.00 1.59 5.99
C ASN A 41 -27.66 2.41 7.12
N THR A 42 -27.15 3.61 7.40
CA THR A 42 -27.68 4.47 8.46
C THR A 42 -27.70 5.92 7.96
N PRO A 43 -28.68 6.27 7.09
CA PRO A 43 -28.83 7.63 6.60
C PRO A 43 -29.20 8.54 7.77
N ASN A 44 -28.29 9.43 8.15
CA ASN A 44 -28.46 10.32 9.31
C ASN A 44 -28.78 11.76 8.89
N ASP A 45 -28.77 12.05 7.58
CA ASP A 45 -28.95 13.38 7.03
C ASP A 45 -29.92 13.31 5.83
N PRO A 46 -30.93 14.19 5.74
CA PRO A 46 -31.84 14.25 4.59
C PRO A 46 -31.14 14.54 3.25
N THR A 47 -29.89 15.01 3.27
CA THR A 47 -29.05 15.22 2.08
C THR A 47 -28.25 13.99 1.66
N ASP A 48 -28.29 12.89 2.42
CA ASP A 48 -27.62 11.63 2.08
C ASP A 48 -28.28 10.98 0.85
N CYS A 49 -27.69 11.20 -0.32
CA CYS A 49 -28.20 10.68 -1.59
C CYS A 49 -27.90 9.17 -1.72
N VAL A 50 -28.85 8.33 -1.31
CA VAL A 50 -28.77 6.85 -1.40
C VAL A 50 -28.34 6.35 -2.78
N PRO A 51 -28.89 6.83 -3.91
CA PRO A 51 -28.43 6.42 -5.25
C PRO A 51 -26.95 6.71 -5.50
N LEU A 52 -26.44 7.85 -5.05
CA LEU A 52 -25.04 8.23 -5.19
C LEU A 52 -24.14 7.30 -4.37
N MET A 53 -24.51 6.97 -3.13
CA MET A 53 -23.72 6.08 -2.27
C MET A 53 -23.63 4.68 -2.92
N ARG A 54 -24.76 4.16 -3.40
CA ARG A 54 -24.80 2.87 -4.09
C ARG A 54 -23.97 2.86 -5.38
N ALA A 55 -24.07 3.91 -6.19
CA ALA A 55 -23.26 4.04 -7.41
C ALA A 55 -21.76 4.10 -7.10
N THR A 56 -21.39 4.79 -6.01
CA THR A 56 -20.01 4.91 -5.56
C THR A 56 -19.46 3.56 -5.10
N LEU A 57 -20.19 2.82 -4.25
CA LEU A 57 -19.79 1.48 -3.81
C LEU A 57 -19.64 0.52 -5.00
N LYS A 58 -20.62 0.49 -5.91
CA LYS A 58 -20.57 -0.33 -7.12
C LYS A 58 -19.38 0.02 -8.02
N SER A 59 -19.00 1.30 -8.09
CA SER A 59 -17.83 1.74 -8.85
C SER A 59 -16.53 1.24 -8.22
N ILE A 60 -16.40 1.30 -6.88
CA ILE A 60 -15.25 0.78 -6.15
C ILE A 60 -15.13 -0.73 -6.37
N GLU A 61 -16.21 -1.50 -6.15
CA GLU A 61 -16.23 -2.95 -6.34
C GLU A 61 -15.83 -3.35 -7.76
N LYS A 62 -16.42 -2.71 -8.76
CA LYS A 62 -16.11 -2.97 -10.17
C LYS A 62 -14.64 -2.70 -10.51
N ARG A 63 -14.02 -1.70 -9.88
CA ARG A 63 -12.58 -1.41 -10.09
C ARG A 63 -11.71 -2.44 -9.39
N CYS A 64 -12.05 -2.84 -8.16
CA CYS A 64 -11.36 -3.90 -7.44
C CYS A 64 -11.44 -5.24 -8.16
N GLU A 65 -12.60 -5.60 -8.71
CA GLU A 65 -12.82 -6.83 -9.48
C GLU A 65 -11.91 -6.92 -10.72
N LYS A 66 -11.72 -5.79 -11.41
CA LYS A 66 -10.88 -5.71 -12.61
C LYS A 66 -9.39 -5.58 -12.32
N SER A 67 -9.03 -5.34 -11.05
CA SER A 67 -7.65 -5.15 -10.65
C SER A 67 -6.96 -6.46 -10.33
N ASP A 68 -5.64 -6.46 -10.39
CA ASP A 68 -4.82 -7.55 -9.90
C ASP A 68 -4.83 -7.54 -8.36
N GLN A 69 -5.79 -8.25 -7.75
CA GLN A 69 -6.07 -8.11 -6.32
C GLN A 69 -4.91 -8.59 -5.45
N ASP A 70 -4.22 -9.65 -5.86
CA ASP A 70 -3.14 -10.27 -5.09
C ASP A 70 -2.04 -9.24 -4.76
N ILE A 71 -1.68 -8.39 -5.73
CA ILE A 71 -0.64 -7.36 -5.53
C ILE A 71 -1.06 -6.23 -4.59
N PHE A 72 -2.36 -6.04 -4.33
CA PHE A 72 -2.86 -5.05 -3.37
C PHE A 72 -3.11 -5.66 -1.99
N ILE A 73 -3.57 -6.92 -1.94
CA ILE A 73 -3.90 -7.62 -0.69
C ILE A 73 -2.63 -8.00 0.08
N ALA A 74 -1.66 -8.63 -0.58
CA ALA A 74 -0.46 -9.12 0.09
C ALA A 74 0.36 -8.01 0.79
N PRO A 75 0.63 -6.84 0.18
CA PRO A 75 1.33 -5.77 0.88
C PRO A 75 0.59 -5.22 2.10
N VAL A 76 -0.74 -5.28 2.16
CA VAL A 76 -1.49 -4.92 3.39
C VAL A 76 -1.23 -5.93 4.49
N ILE A 77 -1.29 -7.23 4.16
CA ILE A 77 -1.03 -8.31 5.12
C ILE A 77 0.43 -8.30 5.58
N LEU A 78 1.36 -8.01 4.68
CA LEU A 78 2.78 -7.88 5.00
C LEU A 78 3.13 -6.50 5.58
N ASN A 79 2.21 -5.55 5.68
CA ASN A 79 2.46 -4.32 6.41
C ASN A 79 2.37 -4.61 7.92
N PRO A 80 3.47 -4.49 8.70
CA PRO A 80 3.48 -4.81 10.12
C PRO A 80 2.48 -4.00 10.96
N LEU A 81 2.08 -2.81 10.48
CA LEU A 81 1.13 -1.93 11.15
C LEU A 81 -0.32 -2.45 11.06
N TYR A 82 -0.63 -3.22 10.00
CA TYR A 82 -2.00 -3.66 9.71
C TYR A 82 -2.16 -5.17 9.87
N LYS A 83 -1.27 -5.94 9.24
CA LYS A 83 -1.42 -7.39 9.08
C LYS A 83 -2.81 -7.76 8.55
N ALA A 84 -3.45 -8.74 9.18
CA ALA A 84 -4.79 -9.18 8.85
C ALA A 84 -5.91 -8.28 9.42
N SER A 85 -5.60 -7.29 10.28
CA SER A 85 -6.62 -6.49 10.98
C SER A 85 -7.61 -5.73 10.08
N PRO A 86 -7.26 -5.28 8.86
CA PRO A 86 -8.23 -4.61 7.98
C PRO A 86 -9.27 -5.57 7.37
N PHE A 87 -9.07 -6.88 7.47
CA PHE A 87 -9.93 -7.87 6.83
C PHE A 87 -10.93 -8.46 7.82
N SER A 88 -12.16 -8.67 7.36
CA SER A 88 -13.21 -9.28 8.15
C SER A 88 -12.92 -10.76 8.41
N SER A 89 -13.28 -11.25 9.60
CA SER A 89 -13.26 -12.68 9.94
C SER A 89 -14.17 -13.54 9.06
N SER A 90 -15.11 -12.94 8.33
CA SER A 90 -15.97 -13.63 7.35
C SER A 90 -15.23 -14.03 6.07
N VAL A 91 -14.02 -13.50 5.84
CA VAL A 91 -13.23 -13.75 4.64
C VAL A 91 -12.55 -15.11 4.75
N LYS A 92 -13.06 -16.10 4.00
CA LYS A 92 -12.61 -17.50 4.08
C LYS A 92 -11.13 -17.73 3.79
N PHE A 93 -10.51 -16.92 2.92
CA PHE A 93 -9.09 -17.08 2.58
C PHE A 93 -8.14 -16.55 3.66
N MET A 94 -8.64 -15.83 4.68
CA MET A 94 -7.83 -15.22 5.74
C MET A 94 -7.38 -16.24 6.78
N THR A 95 -6.64 -17.25 6.31
CA THR A 95 -6.00 -18.31 7.08
C THR A 95 -4.51 -18.33 6.75
N ALA A 96 -3.68 -18.93 7.60
CA ALA A 96 -2.24 -19.05 7.31
C ALA A 96 -1.98 -19.72 5.95
N THR A 97 -2.76 -20.75 5.59
CA THR A 97 -2.67 -21.44 4.30
C THR A 97 -3.10 -20.55 3.13
N GLY A 98 -4.24 -19.84 3.24
CA GLY A 98 -4.70 -18.97 2.16
C GLY A 98 -3.76 -17.79 1.91
N VAL A 99 -3.21 -17.20 2.97
CA VAL A 99 -2.19 -16.14 2.87
C VAL A 99 -0.88 -16.70 2.31
N TRP A 100 -0.51 -17.93 2.67
CA TRP A 100 0.65 -18.61 2.08
C TRP A 100 0.49 -18.81 0.57
N GLU A 101 -0.64 -19.30 0.11
CA GLU A 101 -0.91 -19.49 -1.32
C GLU A 101 -0.82 -18.16 -2.09
N LEU A 102 -1.38 -17.09 -1.52
CA LEU A 102 -1.26 -15.73 -2.04
C LEU A 102 0.22 -15.30 -2.17
N CYS A 103 0.99 -15.39 -1.08
CA CYS A 103 2.40 -15.02 -1.06
C CYS A 103 3.24 -15.89 -2.00
N SER A 104 2.93 -17.18 -2.10
CA SER A 104 3.62 -18.14 -2.97
C SER A 104 3.41 -17.82 -4.46
N ARG A 105 2.17 -17.53 -4.88
CA ARG A 105 1.88 -17.07 -6.25
C ARG A 105 2.65 -15.80 -6.61
N LEU A 106 2.70 -14.85 -5.69
CA LEU A 106 3.41 -13.59 -5.89
C LEU A 106 4.93 -13.80 -5.92
N TRP A 107 5.47 -14.66 -5.06
CA TRP A 107 6.88 -15.04 -5.08
C TRP A 107 7.28 -15.60 -6.45
N MET A 108 6.57 -16.63 -6.92
CA MET A 108 6.83 -17.24 -8.23
C MET A 108 6.72 -16.21 -9.36
N ARG A 109 5.76 -15.28 -9.26
CA ARG A 109 5.59 -14.22 -10.26
C ARG A 109 6.77 -13.25 -10.30
N PHE A 110 7.27 -12.80 -9.15
CA PHE A 110 8.33 -11.78 -9.07
C PHE A 110 9.72 -12.37 -9.27
N TYR A 111 9.99 -13.55 -8.72
CA TYR A 111 11.33 -14.13 -8.67
C TYR A 111 11.55 -15.27 -9.67
N LYS A 112 10.49 -15.74 -10.33
CA LYS A 112 10.54 -16.83 -11.33
C LYS A 112 11.13 -18.14 -10.78
N GLU A 113 10.99 -18.35 -9.48
CA GLU A 113 11.45 -19.53 -8.74
C GLU A 113 10.34 -20.01 -7.79
N GLU A 114 10.38 -21.28 -7.38
CA GLU A 114 9.44 -21.82 -6.42
C GLU A 114 9.58 -21.10 -5.06
N ALA A 115 8.45 -20.89 -4.37
CA ALA A 115 8.45 -20.24 -3.06
C ALA A 115 9.16 -21.14 -2.04
N PRO A 116 10.21 -20.65 -1.35
CA PRO A 116 10.95 -21.47 -0.40
C PRO A 116 10.07 -21.81 0.80
N ILE A 117 10.18 -23.02 1.34
CA ILE A 117 9.45 -23.45 2.55
C ILE A 117 9.68 -22.53 3.75
N GLN A 118 10.84 -21.86 3.77
CA GLN A 118 11.19 -20.88 4.79
C GLN A 118 10.24 -19.67 4.78
N LEU A 119 9.71 -19.26 3.61
CA LEU A 119 8.70 -18.21 3.52
C LEU A 119 7.41 -18.60 4.26
N TYR A 120 6.97 -19.86 4.16
CA TYR A 120 5.79 -20.35 4.89
C TYR A 120 5.98 -20.28 6.40
N ARG A 121 7.12 -20.80 6.88
CA ARG A 121 7.45 -20.80 8.33
C ARG A 121 7.46 -19.39 8.88
N GLU A 122 8.14 -18.48 8.19
CA GLU A 122 8.20 -17.08 8.61
C GLU A 122 6.86 -16.38 8.55
N LEU A 123 6.01 -16.69 7.56
CA LEU A 123 4.67 -16.13 7.48
C LEU A 123 3.82 -16.51 8.69
N VAL A 124 3.85 -17.77 9.12
CA VAL A 124 3.12 -18.23 10.31
C VAL A 124 3.62 -17.53 11.57
N SER A 125 4.94 -17.46 11.77
CA SER A 125 5.54 -16.77 12.92
C SER A 125 5.27 -15.26 12.88
N TYR A 126 5.29 -14.64 11.70
CA TYR A 126 4.99 -13.23 11.50
C TYR A 126 3.54 -12.90 11.87
N LEU A 127 2.59 -13.67 11.33
CA LEU A 127 1.15 -13.46 11.61
C LEU A 127 0.85 -13.63 13.10
N SER A 128 1.54 -14.57 13.76
CA SER A 128 1.32 -14.90 15.18
C SER A 128 2.17 -14.09 16.17
N ASN A 129 3.05 -13.19 15.70
CA ASN A 129 4.07 -12.52 16.54
C ASN A 129 4.91 -13.50 17.36
N GLN A 130 5.41 -14.55 16.73
CA GLN A 130 6.25 -15.57 17.37
C GLN A 130 7.68 -15.54 16.84
N ASP A 131 8.57 -16.26 17.52
CA ASP A 131 9.99 -16.40 17.15
C ASP A 131 10.67 -15.03 16.94
N ARG A 132 11.33 -14.84 15.79
CA ARG A 132 11.97 -13.58 15.41
C ARG A 132 11.02 -12.38 15.39
N TYR A 133 9.72 -12.60 15.25
CA TYR A 133 8.69 -11.56 15.21
C TYR A 133 8.07 -11.29 16.60
N GLY A 134 8.52 -11.97 17.66
CA GLY A 134 7.99 -11.78 19.01
C GLY A 134 8.12 -10.37 19.57
N LYS A 135 9.14 -9.62 19.12
CA LYS A 135 9.36 -8.21 19.50
C LYS A 135 8.83 -7.20 18.49
N LEU A 136 8.13 -7.66 17.44
CA LEU A 136 7.56 -6.80 16.42
C LEU A 136 6.56 -5.78 16.99
N PRO A 137 5.65 -6.13 17.92
CA PRO A 137 4.73 -5.15 18.51
C PRO A 137 5.45 -4.02 19.27
N ASP A 138 6.49 -4.34 20.04
CA ASP A 138 7.30 -3.35 20.76
C ASP A 138 8.07 -2.44 19.80
N HIS A 139 8.55 -2.98 18.69
CA HIS A 139 9.23 -2.21 17.67
C HIS A 139 8.27 -1.28 16.93
N ILE A 140 7.09 -1.76 16.52
CA ILE A 140 6.03 -0.93 15.93
C ILE A 140 5.66 0.24 16.84
N ARG A 141 5.50 -0.02 18.15
CA ARG A 141 5.18 1.03 19.13
C ARG A 141 6.27 2.11 19.18
N ARG A 142 7.55 1.72 19.14
CA ARG A 142 8.68 2.65 19.13
C ARG A 142 8.74 3.48 17.84
N GLU A 143 8.63 2.84 16.69
CA GLU A 143 8.61 3.53 15.39
C GLU A 143 7.42 4.50 15.29
N THR A 144 6.26 4.11 15.83
CA THR A 144 5.07 4.98 15.88
C THR A 144 5.30 6.20 16.75
N ALA A 145 5.90 6.03 17.93
CA ALA A 145 6.22 7.14 18.82
C ALA A 145 7.26 8.10 18.20
N LEU A 146 8.28 7.55 17.54
CA LEU A 146 9.30 8.34 16.84
C LEU A 146 8.69 9.14 15.69
N ALA A 147 7.92 8.48 14.82
CA ALA A 147 7.23 9.14 13.71
C ALA A 147 6.30 10.26 14.20
N ALA A 148 5.58 10.03 15.30
CA ALA A 148 4.73 11.06 15.92
C ALA A 148 5.55 12.26 16.43
N SER A 149 6.71 12.03 17.05
CA SER A 149 7.60 13.11 17.51
C SER A 149 8.16 13.96 16.37
N GLU A 150 8.28 13.39 15.18
CA GLU A 150 8.74 14.07 13.96
C GLU A 150 7.59 14.61 13.08
N ASN A 151 6.33 14.45 13.51
CA ASN A 151 5.15 14.75 12.72
C ASN A 151 5.14 14.08 11.33
N LYS A 152 5.60 12.82 11.28
CA LYS A 152 5.66 11.98 10.09
C LYS A 152 4.77 10.75 10.24
N SER A 153 4.42 10.14 9.11
CA SER A 153 3.81 8.82 9.10
C SER A 153 4.87 7.72 9.21
N VAL A 154 4.52 6.61 9.89
CA VAL A 154 5.40 5.45 10.00
C VAL A 154 5.66 4.85 8.62
N ASN A 155 6.92 4.57 8.32
CA ASN A 155 7.31 3.86 7.11
C ASN A 155 7.37 2.35 7.40
N PRO A 156 6.47 1.49 6.88
CA PRO A 156 6.53 0.06 7.16
C PRO A 156 7.82 -0.60 6.67
N MET A 157 8.52 0.01 5.70
CA MET A 157 9.83 -0.45 5.24
C MET A 157 10.91 -0.28 6.33
N SER A 158 10.87 0.79 7.14
CA SER A 158 11.88 1.02 8.20
C SER A 158 11.84 -0.10 9.23
N ILE A 159 10.64 -0.60 9.54
CA ILE A 159 10.43 -1.74 10.44
C ILE A 159 11.18 -2.97 9.93
N TYR A 160 11.03 -3.31 8.65
CA TYR A 160 11.75 -4.44 8.08
C TYR A 160 13.26 -4.24 8.03
N ILE A 161 13.71 -3.02 7.72
CA ILE A 161 15.15 -2.68 7.70
C ILE A 161 15.76 -2.84 9.10
N ALA A 162 15.08 -2.37 10.14
CA ALA A 162 15.54 -2.47 11.53
C ALA A 162 15.57 -3.92 12.06
N MET A 163 14.79 -4.82 11.45
CA MET A 163 14.80 -6.25 11.76
C MET A 163 15.91 -7.04 11.04
N THR A 164 16.62 -6.42 10.09
CA THR A 164 17.74 -7.07 9.39
C THR A 164 18.81 -7.47 10.39
N ASN A 165 19.31 -8.70 10.28
CA ASN A 165 20.41 -9.16 11.12
C ASN A 165 21.68 -8.35 10.83
N LEU A 166 22.32 -7.83 11.90
CA LEU A 166 23.48 -6.94 11.79
C LEU A 166 24.76 -7.66 11.32
N VAL A 167 24.84 -8.99 11.50
CA VAL A 167 25.98 -9.82 11.12
C VAL A 167 25.78 -10.42 9.73
N ASN A 168 24.56 -10.86 9.41
CA ASN A 168 24.19 -11.34 8.08
C ASN A 168 23.04 -10.49 7.51
N PRO A 169 23.33 -9.45 6.73
CA PRO A 169 22.33 -8.47 6.30
C PRO A 169 21.40 -8.98 5.20
N LEU A 170 21.47 -10.26 4.81
CA LEU A 170 20.55 -10.80 3.82
C LEU A 170 19.11 -10.81 4.38
N PRO A 171 18.14 -10.20 3.66
CA PRO A 171 16.75 -10.28 4.06
C PRO A 171 16.28 -11.73 3.93
N THR A 172 15.44 -12.16 4.86
CA THR A 172 14.78 -13.45 4.73
C THR A 172 13.76 -13.46 3.59
N PRO A 173 13.24 -14.62 3.16
CA PRO A 173 12.22 -14.67 2.13
C PRO A 173 11.01 -13.78 2.42
N LEU A 174 10.49 -13.76 3.67
CA LEU A 174 9.36 -12.90 4.00
C LEU A 174 9.74 -11.42 3.89
N GLU A 175 10.90 -11.04 4.41
CA GLU A 175 11.40 -9.66 4.34
C GLU A 175 11.65 -9.23 2.90
N ARG A 176 12.22 -10.11 2.07
CA ARG A 176 12.48 -9.86 0.66
C ARG A 176 11.17 -9.60 -0.09
N LEU A 177 10.14 -10.44 0.13
CA LEU A 177 8.83 -10.25 -0.49
C LEU A 177 8.15 -8.97 0.00
N ALA A 178 8.10 -8.74 1.31
CA ALA A 178 7.47 -7.55 1.89
C ALA A 178 8.15 -6.26 1.41
N ARG A 179 9.49 -6.21 1.45
CA ARG A 179 10.29 -5.08 0.97
C ARG A 179 10.05 -4.81 -0.50
N HIS A 180 10.05 -5.85 -1.35
CA HIS A 180 9.78 -5.70 -2.79
C HIS A 180 8.43 -5.05 -3.03
N GLN A 181 7.39 -5.50 -2.32
CA GLN A 181 6.04 -4.98 -2.52
C GLN A 181 5.83 -3.58 -1.94
N LEU A 182 6.46 -3.27 -0.80
CA LEU A 182 6.35 -1.97 -0.14
C LEU A 182 7.17 -0.86 -0.82
N THR A 183 8.06 -1.18 -1.76
CA THR A 183 8.76 -0.17 -2.58
C THR A 183 8.02 0.19 -3.86
N VAL A 184 7.00 -0.58 -4.26
CA VAL A 184 6.24 -0.30 -5.49
C VAL A 184 5.38 0.95 -5.32
N SER A 185 5.56 1.93 -6.21
CA SER A 185 4.63 3.05 -6.37
C SER A 185 3.41 2.61 -7.20
N ALA A 186 2.22 2.84 -6.67
CA ALA A 186 0.95 2.50 -7.28
C ALA A 186 0.43 3.57 -8.27
N ASN A 187 1.16 4.67 -8.44
CA ASN A 187 0.81 5.74 -9.36
C ASN A 187 1.99 6.18 -10.24
N SER A 188 1.63 6.83 -11.34
CA SER A 188 2.53 7.58 -12.23
C SER A 188 2.68 9.05 -11.80
N ALA A 189 2.08 9.48 -10.70
CA ALA A 189 1.96 10.90 -10.34
C ALA A 189 3.33 11.58 -10.14
N SER A 190 4.33 10.83 -9.64
CA SER A 190 5.72 11.29 -9.58
C SER A 190 6.30 11.57 -10.95
N CYS A 191 6.10 10.64 -11.90
CA CYS A 191 6.50 10.83 -13.29
C CYS A 191 5.72 11.97 -13.94
N GLU A 192 4.42 12.10 -13.70
CA GLU A 192 3.58 13.18 -14.25
C GLU A 192 4.00 14.56 -13.74
N ARG A 193 4.37 14.70 -12.46
CA ARG A 193 4.89 15.96 -11.91
C ARG A 193 6.26 16.30 -12.49
N LEU A 194 7.13 15.31 -12.63
CA LEU A 194 8.43 15.49 -13.32
C LEU A 194 8.21 15.92 -14.79
N PHE A 195 7.32 15.24 -15.50
CA PHE A 195 7.00 15.59 -16.89
C PHE A 195 6.31 16.95 -17.03
N SER A 196 5.50 17.36 -16.05
CA SER A 196 4.93 18.71 -16.01
C SER A 196 6.01 19.77 -15.83
N ALA A 197 6.99 19.54 -14.95
CA ALA A 197 8.13 20.42 -14.77
C ALA A 197 8.98 20.49 -16.06
N PHE A 198 9.23 19.36 -16.70
CA PHE A 198 9.89 19.31 -18.01
C PHE A 198 9.08 19.98 -19.11
N GLY A 199 7.76 19.92 -19.07
CA GLY A 199 6.87 20.64 -19.98
C GLY A 199 7.11 22.15 -19.95
N LEU A 200 7.34 22.73 -18.77
CA LEU A 200 7.69 24.15 -18.63
C LEU A 200 9.05 24.49 -19.26
N ILE A 201 10.02 23.57 -19.16
CA ILE A 201 11.36 23.72 -19.74
C ILE A 201 11.29 23.57 -21.27
N LEU A 202 10.56 22.58 -21.78
CA LEU A 202 10.40 22.25 -23.20
C LEU A 202 9.64 23.31 -23.99
N THR A 203 8.54 23.83 -23.43
CA THR A 203 7.58 24.65 -24.19
C THR A 203 7.92 26.14 -24.16
N ARG A 204 8.66 26.61 -23.16
CA ARG A 204 9.08 28.02 -23.08
C ARG A 204 10.32 28.26 -23.94
N LEU A 205 10.15 29.11 -24.96
CA LEU A 205 11.15 29.41 -25.99
C LEU A 205 12.53 29.85 -25.45
N ARG A 206 12.57 30.43 -24.25
CA ARG A 206 13.79 30.96 -23.60
C ARG A 206 14.51 29.96 -22.69
N SER A 207 13.94 28.78 -22.42
CA SER A 207 14.51 27.76 -21.53
C SER A 207 14.57 26.37 -22.16
N ARG A 208 14.39 26.28 -23.48
CA ARG A 208 14.29 25.00 -24.19
C ARG A 208 15.61 24.25 -24.19
N MET A 209 15.70 23.21 -23.38
CA MET A 209 16.84 22.28 -23.37
C MET A 209 16.71 21.21 -24.46
N SER A 210 17.84 20.63 -24.87
CA SER A 210 17.84 19.48 -25.77
C SER A 210 17.28 18.24 -25.08
N ILE A 211 16.71 17.30 -25.85
CA ILE A 211 16.16 16.04 -25.32
C ILE A 211 17.24 15.27 -24.54
N LYS A 212 18.45 15.20 -25.07
CA LYS A 212 19.59 14.52 -24.43
C LYS A 212 19.90 15.09 -23.04
N SER A 213 19.99 16.42 -22.93
CA SER A 213 20.24 17.09 -21.65
C SER A 213 19.13 16.91 -20.63
N MET A 214 17.89 16.66 -21.06
CA MET A 214 16.80 16.32 -20.14
C MET A 214 16.86 14.87 -19.68
N THR A 215 17.20 13.93 -20.56
CA THR A 215 17.39 12.52 -20.18
C THR A 215 18.51 12.42 -19.16
N ASP A 216 19.64 13.07 -19.41
CA ASP A 216 20.76 13.14 -18.48
C ASP A 216 20.36 13.80 -17.14
N LEU A 217 19.42 14.75 -17.15
CA LEU A 217 18.90 15.40 -15.93
C LEU A 217 17.89 14.52 -15.16
N ALA A 218 17.12 13.70 -15.86
CA ALA A 218 16.10 12.83 -15.27
C ALA A 218 16.70 11.56 -14.65
N GLU A 219 17.90 11.17 -15.09
CA GLU A 219 18.64 9.98 -14.66
C GLU A 219 19.65 10.26 -13.53
N LEU A 220 19.83 11.54 -13.14
CA LEU A 220 20.62 11.98 -11.97
C LEU A 220 19.92 11.66 -10.64
#